data_AF-A0A6G0WPT4-F1
#
_entry.id   AF-A0A6G0WPT4-F1
#
_cell.length_a   1.000
_cell.length_b   1.000
_cell.length_c   1.000
_cell.angle_alpha   90.00
_cell.angle_beta   90.00
_cell.angle_gamma   90.00
#
_symmetry.space_group_name_H-M   'P 1'
#
loop_
_entity.id
_entity.type
_entity.pdbx_description
1 polymer ?
#
loop_
_entity_poly.entity_id
_entity_poly.type
_entity_poly.pdbx_seq_one_letter_code
_entity_poly.pdbx_strand_id
1 'polypeptide(L)'
;MSGRKAQSRVEAKRRSETLRKRKYRAAKRHEVNQLTLETHCLEQTLAALNAEFASEDKATTNAMEENTTLRKQVNRRQKLVRILSDWVNLHQRPQKALANSSSWGWTVYEAMTPDITLVHNLFMQYTPITASCKVIPLEMIGRLFGRSPDGIQHRETYIAQIQTAAEAAFIDINKVIIRDLSARMDKTSP
;
A
#
# COMPACT_ATOMS: atom_id res chain seq x y z
N MET A 1 104.41 -22.42 -4.93
CA MET A 1 103.35 -21.39 -5.05
C MET A 1 102.07 -21.83 -5.79
N SER A 2 102.02 -22.99 -6.47
CA SER A 2 100.85 -23.42 -7.27
C SER A 2 99.60 -23.81 -6.45
N GLY A 3 99.75 -24.46 -5.30
CA GLY A 3 98.61 -24.94 -4.49
C GLY A 3 97.69 -23.85 -3.91
N ARG A 4 98.24 -22.68 -3.55
CA ARG A 4 97.47 -21.55 -2.98
C ARG A 4 96.46 -20.98 -3.97
N LYS A 5 96.82 -20.94 -5.27
CA LYS A 5 95.91 -20.46 -6.33
C LYS A 5 94.75 -21.42 -6.56
N ALA A 6 94.99 -22.73 -6.49
CA ALA A 6 93.94 -23.73 -6.63
C ALA A 6 92.92 -23.66 -5.47
N GLN A 7 93.39 -23.53 -4.22
CA GLN A 7 92.53 -23.35 -3.05
C GLN A 7 91.67 -22.09 -3.14
N SER A 8 92.27 -20.94 -3.52
CA SER A 8 91.55 -19.68 -3.72
C SER A 8 90.41 -19.81 -4.75
N ARG A 9 90.63 -20.55 -5.84
CA ARG A 9 89.62 -20.77 -6.88
C ARG A 9 88.46 -21.64 -6.41
N VAL A 10 88.73 -22.67 -5.61
CA VAL A 10 87.70 -23.53 -5.01
C VAL A 10 86.86 -22.75 -4.01
N GLU A 11 87.48 -21.93 -3.16
CA GLU A 11 86.77 -21.07 -2.22
C GLU A 11 85.90 -20.02 -2.93
N ALA A 12 86.41 -19.40 -3.99
CA ALA A 12 85.64 -18.46 -4.81
C ALA A 12 84.40 -19.12 -5.42
N LYS A 13 84.54 -20.35 -5.95
CA LYS A 13 83.41 -21.13 -6.48
C LYS A 13 82.38 -21.43 -5.39
N ARG A 14 82.80 -21.93 -4.22
CA ARG A 14 81.90 -22.18 -3.08
C ARG A 14 81.16 -20.90 -2.64
N ARG A 15 81.85 -19.75 -2.57
CA ARG A 15 81.22 -18.47 -2.24
C ARG A 15 80.19 -18.04 -3.28
N SER A 16 80.50 -18.17 -4.58
CA SER A 16 79.55 -17.86 -5.65
C SER A 16 78.32 -18.76 -5.64
N GLU A 17 78.49 -20.06 -5.38
CA GLU A 17 77.38 -21.02 -5.30
C GLU A 17 76.50 -20.77 -4.07
N THR A 18 77.11 -20.49 -2.92
CA THR A 18 76.39 -20.10 -1.69
C THR A 18 75.59 -18.82 -1.92
N LEU A 19 76.19 -17.81 -2.56
CA LEU A 19 75.50 -16.56 -2.89
C LEU A 19 74.34 -16.81 -3.85
N ARG A 20 74.53 -17.63 -4.90
CA ARG A 20 73.48 -18.00 -5.85
C ARG A 20 72.32 -18.70 -5.15
N LYS A 21 72.60 -19.70 -4.30
CA LYS A 21 71.58 -20.42 -3.52
C LYS A 21 70.85 -19.49 -2.56
N ARG A 22 71.56 -18.56 -1.91
CA ARG A 22 70.94 -17.56 -1.01
C ARG A 22 70.00 -16.63 -1.77
N LYS A 23 70.43 -16.10 -2.92
CA LYS A 23 69.59 -15.25 -3.80
C LYS A 23 68.35 -16.00 -4.28
N TYR A 24 68.52 -17.26 -4.74
CA TYR A 24 67.41 -18.10 -5.16
C TYR A 24 66.40 -18.34 -4.03
N ARG A 25 66.86 -18.72 -2.83
CA ARG A 25 65.96 -18.93 -1.67
C ARG A 25 65.28 -17.64 -1.23
N ALA A 26 65.97 -16.50 -1.31
CA ALA A 26 65.38 -15.20 -0.99
C ALA A 26 64.26 -14.84 -1.98
N ALA A 27 64.52 -14.99 -3.29
CA ALA A 27 63.52 -14.79 -4.33
C ALA A 27 62.31 -15.72 -4.15
N LYS A 28 62.54 -17.02 -3.91
CA LYS A 28 61.45 -17.98 -3.69
C LYS A 28 60.65 -17.71 -2.42
N ARG A 29 61.27 -17.26 -1.33
CA ARG A 29 60.52 -16.83 -0.13
C ARG A 29 59.66 -15.60 -0.41
N HIS A 30 60.18 -14.65 -1.19
CA HIS A 30 59.41 -13.47 -1.55
C HIS A 30 58.19 -13.84 -2.39
N GLU A 31 58.36 -14.72 -3.39
CA GLU A 31 57.28 -15.23 -4.23
C GLU A 31 56.22 -15.98 -3.40
N VAL A 32 56.63 -16.87 -2.50
CA VAL A 32 55.69 -17.58 -1.61
C VAL A 32 54.92 -16.60 -0.73
N ASN A 33 55.60 -15.61 -0.15
CA ASN A 33 54.95 -14.59 0.68
C ASN A 33 53.94 -13.76 -0.14
N GLN A 34 54.30 -13.38 -1.36
CA GLN A 34 53.42 -12.63 -2.26
C GLN A 34 52.16 -13.42 -2.58
N LEU A 35 52.30 -14.68 -2.99
CA LEU A 35 51.17 -15.55 -3.28
C LEU A 35 50.29 -15.78 -2.04
N THR A 36 50.89 -15.93 -0.86
CA THR A 36 50.14 -16.10 0.40
C THR A 36 49.30 -14.87 0.74
N LEU A 37 49.83 -13.66 0.51
CA LEU A 37 49.08 -12.41 0.69
C LEU A 37 47.94 -12.29 -0.32
N GLU A 38 48.19 -12.69 -1.58
CA GLU A 38 47.18 -12.66 -2.63
C GLU A 38 46.03 -13.64 -2.34
N THR A 39 46.33 -14.88 -1.94
CA THR A 39 45.30 -15.86 -1.56
C THR A 39 44.46 -15.34 -0.39
N HIS A 40 45.10 -14.76 0.62
CA HIS A 40 44.39 -14.20 1.77
C HIS A 40 43.50 -13.02 1.37
N CYS A 41 43.97 -12.14 0.48
CA CYS A 41 43.18 -11.01 -0.04
C CYS A 41 41.96 -11.49 -0.85
N LEU A 42 42.15 -12.50 -1.70
CA LEU A 42 41.07 -13.09 -2.49
C LEU A 42 40.04 -13.81 -1.61
N GLU A 43 40.47 -14.56 -0.60
CA GLU A 43 39.58 -15.20 0.37
C GLU A 43 38.74 -14.17 1.13
N GLN A 44 39.34 -13.05 1.56
CA GLN A 44 38.61 -11.95 2.20
C GLN A 44 37.60 -11.30 1.25
N THR A 45 37.98 -11.09 -0.01
CA THR A 45 37.10 -10.50 -1.03
C THR A 45 35.90 -11.41 -1.32
N LEU A 46 36.13 -12.73 -1.44
CA LEU A 46 35.06 -13.70 -1.61
C LEU A 46 34.15 -13.78 -0.38
N ALA A 47 34.70 -13.70 0.82
CA ALA A 47 33.91 -13.66 2.05
C ALA A 47 33.01 -12.41 2.11
N ALA A 48 33.52 -11.25 1.71
CA ALA A 48 32.76 -10.01 1.64
C ALA A 48 31.63 -10.08 0.60
N LEU A 49 31.92 -10.54 -0.62
CA LEU A 49 30.92 -10.71 -1.68
C LEU A 49 29.84 -11.72 -1.27
N ASN A 50 30.21 -12.85 -0.68
CA ASN A 50 29.23 -13.83 -0.20
C ASN A 50 28.34 -13.27 0.92
N ALA A 51 28.86 -12.40 1.79
CA ALA A 51 28.06 -11.72 2.80
C ALA A 51 27.07 -10.73 2.18
N GLU A 52 27.47 -10.03 1.11
CA GLU A 52 26.60 -9.13 0.34
C GLU A 52 25.47 -9.90 -0.35
N PHE A 53 25.79 -10.99 -1.06
CA PHE A 53 24.78 -11.86 -1.70
C PHE A 53 23.83 -12.48 -0.68
N ALA A 54 24.33 -12.93 0.48
CA ALA A 54 23.48 -13.49 1.54
C ALA A 54 22.53 -12.44 2.16
N SER A 55 22.88 -11.16 2.12
CA SER A 55 21.99 -10.07 2.55
C SER A 55 20.90 -9.80 1.52
N GLU A 56 21.23 -9.86 0.22
CA GLU A 56 20.29 -9.64 -0.88
C GLU A 56 19.26 -10.76 -0.99
N ASP A 57 19.67 -12.01 -0.82
CA ASP A 57 18.76 -13.17 -0.79
C ASP A 57 17.72 -13.05 0.34
N LYS A 58 18.14 -12.60 1.53
CA LYS A 58 17.19 -12.38 2.64
C LYS A 58 16.20 -11.24 2.37
N ALA A 59 16.64 -10.18 1.69
CA ALA A 59 15.77 -9.08 1.32
C ALA A 59 14.72 -9.52 0.28
N THR A 60 15.13 -10.32 -0.71
CA THR A 60 14.22 -10.83 -1.74
C THR A 60 13.20 -11.83 -1.18
N THR A 61 13.59 -12.71 -0.25
CA THR A 61 12.64 -13.64 0.40
C THR A 61 11.60 -12.89 1.23
N ASN A 62 12.01 -11.89 2.02
CA ASN A 62 11.10 -11.09 2.84
C ASN A 62 10.11 -10.31 1.96
N ALA A 63 10.60 -9.68 0.88
CA ALA A 63 9.74 -8.96 -0.06
C ALA A 63 8.73 -9.90 -0.75
N MET A 64 9.14 -11.13 -1.07
CA MET A 64 8.25 -12.13 -1.67
C MET A 64 7.14 -12.55 -0.69
N GLU A 65 7.46 -12.84 0.57
CA GLU A 65 6.48 -13.16 1.60
C GLU A 65 5.48 -12.01 1.84
N GLU A 66 5.96 -10.77 1.91
CA GLU A 66 5.10 -9.59 2.05
C GLU A 66 4.15 -9.45 0.85
N ASN A 67 4.65 -9.64 -0.38
CA ASN A 67 3.83 -9.60 -1.59
C ASN A 67 2.73 -10.68 -1.57
N THR A 68 3.03 -11.90 -1.11
CA THR A 68 2.01 -12.95 -0.99
C THR A 68 0.92 -12.57 0.02
N THR A 69 1.29 -11.92 1.11
CA THR A 69 0.36 -11.46 2.14
C THR A 69 -0.55 -10.36 1.60
N LEU A 70 0.00 -9.37 0.90
CA LEU A 70 -0.76 -8.30 0.26
C LEU A 70 -1.74 -8.85 -0.79
N ARG A 71 -1.31 -9.80 -1.64
CA ARG A 71 -2.20 -10.46 -2.61
C ARG A 71 -3.36 -11.18 -1.95
N LYS A 72 -3.11 -11.89 -0.83
CA LYS A 72 -4.19 -12.53 -0.04
C LYS A 72 -5.18 -11.50 0.50
N GLN A 73 -4.70 -10.37 1.01
CA GLN A 73 -5.57 -9.29 1.51
C GLN A 73 -6.42 -8.66 0.41
N VAL A 74 -5.82 -8.36 -0.75
CA VAL A 74 -6.54 -7.82 -1.92
C VAL A 74 -7.62 -8.79 -2.37
N ASN A 75 -7.31 -10.09 -2.48
CA ASN A 75 -8.29 -11.11 -2.84
C ASN A 75 -9.45 -11.20 -1.83
N ARG A 76 -9.17 -11.10 -0.52
CA ARG A 76 -10.21 -11.10 0.53
C ARG A 76 -11.14 -9.90 0.38
N ARG A 77 -10.59 -8.69 0.14
CA ARG A 77 -11.38 -7.47 -0.06
C ARG A 77 -12.22 -7.53 -1.34
N GLN A 78 -11.64 -7.99 -2.46
CA GLN A 78 -12.38 -8.19 -3.70
C GLN A 78 -13.55 -9.17 -3.53
N LYS A 79 -13.33 -10.26 -2.78
CA LYS A 79 -14.39 -11.23 -2.49
C LYS A 79 -15.52 -10.61 -1.67
N LEU A 80 -15.19 -9.80 -0.66
CA LEU A 80 -16.19 -9.07 0.13
C LEU A 80 -17.01 -8.11 -0.74
N VAL A 81 -16.35 -7.31 -1.58
CA VAL A 81 -17.02 -6.37 -2.49
C VAL A 81 -17.97 -7.11 -3.43
N ARG A 82 -17.56 -8.26 -3.99
CA ARG A 82 -18.43 -9.09 -4.82
C ARG A 82 -19.66 -9.58 -4.05
N ILE A 83 -19.48 -10.13 -2.85
CA ILE A 83 -20.59 -10.61 -2.01
C ILE A 83 -21.56 -9.45 -1.69
N LEU A 84 -21.04 -8.28 -1.34
CA LEU A 84 -21.86 -7.11 -1.07
C LEU A 84 -22.62 -6.63 -2.32
N SER A 85 -21.94 -6.60 -3.47
CA SER A 85 -22.58 -6.26 -4.75
C SER A 85 -23.70 -7.24 -5.10
N ASP A 86 -23.44 -8.54 -4.97
CA ASP A 86 -24.44 -9.58 -5.23
C ASP A 86 -25.62 -9.46 -4.26
N TRP A 87 -25.34 -9.19 -2.97
CA TRP A 87 -26.37 -8.98 -1.97
C TRP A 87 -27.23 -7.76 -2.29
N VAL A 88 -26.62 -6.64 -2.66
CA VAL A 88 -27.34 -5.42 -3.08
C VAL A 88 -28.20 -5.71 -4.29
N ASN A 89 -27.67 -6.38 -5.32
CA ASN A 89 -28.43 -6.74 -6.51
C ASN A 89 -29.59 -7.70 -6.22
N LEU A 90 -29.41 -8.65 -5.30
CA LEU A 90 -30.43 -9.61 -4.91
C LEU A 90 -31.57 -8.98 -4.09
N HIS A 91 -31.23 -8.01 -3.23
CA HIS A 91 -32.17 -7.34 -2.34
C HIS A 91 -32.73 -6.03 -2.91
N GLN A 92 -32.13 -5.48 -3.96
CA GLN A 92 -32.75 -4.51 -4.87
C GLN A 92 -33.80 -5.18 -5.77
N ARG A 93 -34.69 -5.99 -5.18
CA ARG A 93 -36.02 -6.11 -5.78
C ARG A 93 -36.63 -4.72 -5.67
N PRO A 94 -37.01 -4.06 -6.79
CA PRO A 94 -37.75 -2.82 -6.69
C PRO A 94 -39.01 -3.13 -5.89
N GLN A 95 -39.07 -2.64 -4.65
CA GLN A 95 -40.30 -2.67 -3.89
C GLN A 95 -41.29 -1.84 -4.69
N LYS A 96 -42.14 -2.53 -5.45
CA LYS A 96 -43.24 -1.97 -6.27
C LYS A 96 -44.24 -1.12 -5.46
N ALA A 97 -44.02 -0.90 -4.17
CA ALA A 97 -45.00 -0.34 -3.24
C ALA A 97 -44.73 1.10 -2.80
N LEU A 98 -43.62 1.74 -3.19
CA LEU A 98 -43.38 3.16 -2.89
C LEU A 98 -43.02 3.91 -4.17
N ALA A 99 -43.99 4.06 -5.07
CA ALA A 99 -43.88 4.81 -6.32
C ALA A 99 -43.55 6.32 -6.16
N ASN A 100 -43.26 6.80 -4.95
CA ASN A 100 -43.15 8.22 -4.63
C ASN A 100 -41.85 8.61 -3.90
N SER A 101 -40.99 7.69 -3.49
CA SER A 101 -39.70 8.06 -2.90
C SER A 101 -38.62 8.14 -3.98
N SER A 102 -38.36 9.34 -4.49
CA SER A 102 -37.32 9.65 -5.48
C SER A 102 -35.88 9.56 -4.94
N SER A 103 -35.70 9.06 -3.72
CA SER A 103 -34.40 8.92 -3.07
C SER A 103 -34.11 7.47 -2.70
N TRP A 104 -32.86 7.06 -2.91
CA TRP A 104 -32.30 5.80 -2.43
C TRP A 104 -31.04 6.10 -1.62
N GLY A 105 -30.81 5.38 -0.54
CA GLY A 105 -29.58 5.51 0.24
C GLY A 105 -29.18 4.21 0.91
N TRP A 106 -27.89 4.10 1.26
CA TRP A 106 -27.37 3.02 2.09
C TRP A 106 -26.36 3.56 3.09
N THR A 107 -26.33 2.91 4.25
CA THR A 107 -25.35 3.19 5.30
C THR A 107 -24.59 1.90 5.63
N VAL A 108 -23.27 1.93 5.57
CA VAL A 108 -22.37 0.82 5.91
C VAL A 108 -21.60 1.17 7.18
N TYR A 109 -21.51 0.20 8.10
CA TYR A 109 -20.78 0.32 9.36
C TYR A 109 -19.58 -0.61 9.32
N GLU A 110 -18.39 -0.07 9.63
CA GLU A 110 -17.15 -0.83 9.71
C GLU A 110 -16.49 -0.55 11.07
N ALA A 111 -16.31 -1.60 11.88
CA ALA A 111 -15.59 -1.49 13.15
C ALA A 111 -14.08 -1.35 12.87
N MET A 112 -13.51 -0.19 13.24
CA MET A 112 -12.08 0.09 13.07
C MET A 112 -11.28 -0.28 14.33
N THR A 113 -11.86 -0.02 15.51
CA THR A 113 -11.38 -0.43 16.83
C THR A 113 -12.59 -0.74 17.72
N PRO A 114 -12.42 -1.27 18.95
CA PRO A 114 -13.55 -1.52 19.85
C PRO A 114 -14.43 -0.28 20.11
N ASP A 115 -13.83 0.91 20.10
CA ASP A 115 -14.52 2.17 20.43
C ASP A 115 -14.76 3.07 19.20
N ILE A 116 -14.34 2.66 18.00
CA ILE A 116 -14.42 3.48 16.78
C ILE A 116 -15.09 2.68 15.65
N THR A 117 -16.24 3.17 15.20
CA THR A 117 -16.94 2.67 14.01
C THR A 117 -16.90 3.72 12.90
N LEU A 118 -16.39 3.34 11.73
CA LEU A 118 -16.50 4.14 10.52
C LEU A 118 -17.89 3.94 9.91
N VAL A 119 -18.55 5.05 9.57
CA VAL A 119 -19.87 5.05 8.94
C VAL A 119 -19.75 5.63 7.55
N HIS A 120 -20.06 4.82 6.53
CA HIS A 120 -20.20 5.28 5.16
C HIS A 120 -21.66 5.49 4.85
N ASN A 121 -22.06 6.72 4.55
CA ASN A 121 -23.42 7.02 4.11
C ASN A 121 -23.40 7.46 2.65
N LEU A 122 -24.18 6.80 1.80
CA LEU A 122 -24.45 7.24 0.44
C LEU A 122 -25.94 7.52 0.30
N PHE A 123 -26.27 8.72 -0.19
CA PHE A 123 -27.62 9.12 -0.49
C PHE A 123 -27.69 9.62 -1.93
N MET A 124 -28.51 8.98 -2.75
CA MET A 124 -28.80 9.38 -4.12
C MET A 124 -30.23 9.90 -4.18
N GLN A 125 -30.36 11.19 -4.49
CA GLN A 125 -31.65 11.82 -4.76
C GLN A 125 -31.78 12.05 -6.26
N TYR A 126 -32.77 11.40 -6.87
CA TYR A 126 -33.10 11.63 -8.27
C TYR A 126 -34.09 12.78 -8.39
N THR A 127 -34.03 13.49 -9.51
CA THR A 127 -35.06 14.47 -9.85
C THR A 127 -36.42 13.77 -9.89
N PRO A 128 -37.43 14.22 -9.12
CA PRO A 128 -38.70 13.54 -9.09
C PRO A 128 -39.34 13.55 -10.49
N ILE A 129 -39.85 12.40 -10.90
CA ILE A 129 -40.63 12.27 -12.14
C ILE A 129 -42.09 12.02 -11.77
N THR A 130 -43.00 12.60 -12.54
CA THR A 130 -44.44 12.32 -12.41
C THR A 130 -44.76 10.89 -12.86
N ALA A 131 -45.97 10.42 -12.56
CA ALA A 131 -46.49 9.15 -13.10
C ALA A 131 -46.48 9.09 -14.65
N SER A 132 -46.43 10.24 -15.32
CA SER A 132 -46.30 10.38 -16.77
C SER A 132 -44.85 10.48 -17.27
N CYS A 133 -43.87 10.13 -16.43
CA CYS A 133 -42.43 10.19 -16.72
C CYS A 133 -41.92 11.59 -17.11
N LYS A 134 -42.59 12.66 -16.66
CA LYS A 134 -42.13 14.03 -16.87
C LYS A 134 -41.39 14.52 -15.64
N VAL A 135 -40.26 15.21 -15.85
CA VAL A 135 -39.55 15.92 -14.79
C VAL A 135 -40.49 16.94 -14.17
N ILE A 136 -40.62 16.94 -12.83
CA ILE A 136 -41.47 17.94 -12.17
C ILE A 136 -40.90 19.35 -12.37
N PRO A 137 -41.76 20.37 -12.55
CA PRO A 137 -41.29 21.74 -12.74
C PRO A 137 -40.60 22.26 -11.47
N LEU A 138 -39.67 23.21 -11.65
CA LEU A 138 -38.83 23.74 -10.57
C LEU A 138 -39.65 24.31 -9.39
N GLU A 139 -40.81 24.91 -9.67
CA GLU A 139 -41.75 25.38 -8.64
C GLU A 139 -42.24 24.26 -7.72
N MET A 140 -42.53 23.07 -8.28
CA MET A 140 -42.94 21.91 -7.51
C MET A 140 -41.77 21.35 -6.70
N ILE A 141 -40.55 21.35 -7.27
CA ILE A 141 -39.35 20.99 -6.51
C ILE A 141 -39.20 21.91 -5.30
N GLY A 142 -39.36 23.23 -5.47
CA GLY A 142 -39.26 24.16 -4.35
C GLY A 142 -40.31 23.93 -3.27
N ARG A 143 -41.56 23.61 -3.65
CA ARG A 143 -42.62 23.26 -2.69
C ARG A 143 -42.29 22.00 -1.88
N LEU A 144 -41.61 21.02 -2.46
CA LEU A 144 -41.14 19.83 -1.72
C LEU A 144 -40.17 20.19 -0.59
N PHE A 145 -39.43 21.29 -0.73
CA PHE A 145 -38.52 21.83 0.28
C PHE A 145 -39.11 23.04 1.04
N GLY A 146 -40.43 23.21 1.02
CA GLY A 146 -41.12 24.29 1.74
C GLY A 146 -40.86 25.70 1.21
N ARG A 147 -40.40 25.85 -0.03
CA ARG A 147 -40.20 27.15 -0.69
C ARG A 147 -41.47 27.58 -1.44
N SER A 148 -41.84 28.86 -1.28
CA SER A 148 -42.92 29.50 -2.04
C SER A 148 -42.50 29.69 -3.50
N PRO A 149 -43.39 29.58 -4.51
CA PRO A 149 -43.05 29.92 -5.89
C PRO A 149 -42.73 31.40 -6.12
N ASP A 150 -42.99 32.27 -5.14
CA ASP A 150 -42.67 33.69 -5.21
C ASP A 150 -41.16 33.88 -5.38
N GLY A 151 -40.75 34.55 -6.46
CA GLY A 151 -39.33 34.75 -6.79
C GLY A 151 -38.77 33.76 -7.82
N ILE A 152 -39.57 32.84 -8.36
CA ILE A 152 -39.14 31.93 -9.45
C ILE A 152 -38.66 32.69 -10.70
N GLN A 153 -39.10 33.93 -10.89
CA GLN A 153 -38.62 34.86 -11.92
C GLN A 153 -37.08 35.01 -11.89
N HIS A 154 -36.49 34.91 -10.68
CA HIS A 154 -35.05 34.91 -10.43
C HIS A 154 -34.57 33.47 -10.21
N ARG A 155 -34.59 32.69 -11.29
CA ARG A 155 -34.36 31.24 -11.29
C ARG A 155 -33.15 30.79 -10.47
N GLU A 156 -32.01 31.47 -10.58
CA GLU A 156 -30.77 31.10 -9.88
C GLU A 156 -30.88 31.30 -8.36
N THR A 157 -31.42 32.45 -7.93
CA THR A 157 -31.68 32.73 -6.52
C THR A 157 -32.66 31.71 -5.94
N TYR A 158 -33.70 31.35 -6.71
CA TYR A 158 -34.67 30.35 -6.30
C TYR A 158 -34.04 28.94 -6.16
N ILE A 159 -33.18 28.53 -7.10
CA ILE A 159 -32.42 27.27 -7.00
C ILE A 159 -31.53 27.26 -5.76
N ALA A 160 -30.80 28.35 -5.49
CA ALA A 160 -29.95 28.45 -4.30
C ALA A 160 -30.76 28.29 -3.00
N GLN A 161 -31.94 28.92 -2.92
CA GLN A 161 -32.83 28.77 -1.76
C GLN A 161 -33.34 27.33 -1.56
N ILE A 162 -33.61 26.62 -2.65
CA ILE A 162 -33.97 25.20 -2.62
C ILE A 162 -32.80 24.37 -2.12
N GLN A 163 -31.60 24.59 -2.65
CA GLN A 163 -30.38 23.89 -2.22
C GLN A 163 -30.12 24.08 -0.72
N THR A 164 -30.16 25.33 -0.23
CA THR A 164 -29.99 25.60 1.20
C THR A 164 -31.05 24.91 2.06
N ALA A 165 -32.31 24.86 1.61
CA ALA A 165 -33.36 24.11 2.34
C ALA A 165 -33.12 22.60 2.31
N ALA A 166 -32.71 22.06 1.16
CA ALA A 166 -32.43 20.65 0.99
C ALA A 166 -31.26 20.19 1.87
N GLU A 167 -30.18 20.97 1.93
CA GLU A 167 -29.03 20.72 2.80
C GLU A 167 -29.42 20.74 4.28
N ALA A 168 -30.20 21.73 4.71
CA ALA A 168 -30.68 21.80 6.09
C ALA A 168 -31.54 20.58 6.45
N ALA A 169 -32.50 20.22 5.60
CA ALA A 169 -33.34 19.04 5.78
C ALA A 169 -32.51 17.74 5.82
N PHE A 170 -31.50 17.61 4.94
CA PHE A 170 -30.60 16.48 4.93
C PHE A 170 -29.81 16.36 6.24
N ILE A 171 -29.23 17.46 6.72
CA ILE A 171 -28.48 17.49 7.99
C ILE A 171 -29.39 17.07 9.15
N ASP A 172 -30.61 17.58 9.22
CA ASP A 172 -31.52 17.27 10.32
C ASP A 172 -31.97 15.80 10.31
N ILE A 173 -32.26 15.24 9.13
CA ILE A 173 -32.55 13.81 8.99
C ILE A 173 -31.35 12.97 9.42
N ASN A 174 -30.14 13.33 8.98
CA ASN A 174 -28.92 12.59 9.35
C ASN A 174 -28.65 12.66 10.86
N LYS A 175 -28.88 13.80 11.51
CA LYS A 175 -28.74 13.92 12.97
C LYS A 175 -29.68 12.96 13.70
N VAL A 176 -30.92 12.81 13.25
CA VAL A 176 -31.89 11.88 13.84
C VAL A 176 -31.42 10.44 13.65
N ILE A 177 -31.00 10.08 12.43
CA ILE A 177 -30.49 8.74 12.12
C ILE A 177 -29.26 8.42 12.96
N ILE A 178 -28.25 9.31 12.99
CA ILE A 178 -27.01 9.12 13.76
C ILE A 178 -27.33 8.97 15.26
N ARG A 179 -28.24 9.78 15.81
CA ARG A 179 -28.63 9.68 17.22
C ARG A 179 -29.29 8.34 17.53
N ASP A 180 -30.24 7.89 16.70
CA ASP A 180 -30.91 6.61 16.88
C ASP A 180 -29.92 5.44 16.79
N LEU A 181 -28.98 5.50 15.85
CA LEU A 181 -27.94 4.49 15.68
C LEU A 181 -26.98 4.43 16.86
N SER A 182 -26.50 5.59 17.33
CA SER A 182 -25.66 5.68 18.53
C SER A 182 -26.36 5.01 19.72
N ALA A 183 -27.63 5.33 19.94
CA ALA A 183 -28.42 4.75 21.03
C ALA A 183 -28.64 3.23 20.90
N ARG A 184 -28.63 2.68 19.67
CA ARG A 184 -28.71 1.22 19.45
C ARG A 184 -27.36 0.55 19.68
N MET A 185 -26.26 1.18 19.27
CA MET A 185 -24.91 0.66 19.49
C MET A 185 -24.58 0.56 20.98
N ASP A 186 -24.93 1.58 21.76
CA ASP A 186 -24.74 1.60 23.22
C ASP A 186 -25.47 0.44 23.92
N LYS A 187 -26.61 -0.02 23.37
CA LYS A 187 -27.39 -1.15 23.91
C LYS A 187 -26.80 -2.51 23.56
N THR A 188 -26.01 -2.59 22.49
CA THR A 188 -25.44 -3.85 22.00
C THR A 188 -24.01 -4.10 22.48
N SER A 189 -23.40 -3.13 23.16
CA SER A 189 -22.09 -3.30 23.78
C SER A 189 -22.25 -4.16 25.07
N PRO A 190 -21.59 -5.32 25.16
CA PRO A 190 -21.67 -6.23 26.32
C PRO A 190 -20.97 -5.69 27.57
#